data_AF-A0A3C1ZJA2-F1
#
_entry.id   AF-A0A3C1ZJA2-F1
#
_cell.length_a   1.000
_cell.length_b   1.000
_cell.length_c   1.000
_cell.angle_alpha   90.00
_cell.angle_beta   90.00
_cell.angle_gamma   90.00
#
_symmetry.space_group_name_H-M   'P 1'
#
loop_
_entity.id
_entity.type
_entity.pdbx_description
1 polymer ?
#
loop_
_entity_poly.entity_id
_entity_poly.type
_entity_poly.pdbx_seq_one_letter_code
_entity_poly.pdbx_strand_id
1 'polypeptide(L)'
;MLPAVAVIAALFVLSAFRPPLNWIQPVLLLLMTPLPMIYAQIPIFNLGVFIAAEILLYRLGLFARWKLLKFVLSILYFFLCQAIRGINAGESLFNILIYILFLCLFLFFLLIVYGEQWIIYLKEPKPLLFLSDLGLTKKEIAYLKALLNGKSVKEIAVENRVKESTVRNTLARVYRKFDVPDKSGLKAKCALYSLKE
;
A
#
# COMPACT_ATOMS: atom_id res chain seq x y z
N MET A 1 1.70 29.30 19.78
CA MET A 1 1.42 28.58 18.52
C MET A 1 2.16 27.24 18.36
N LEU A 2 3.40 27.07 18.85
CA LEU A 2 4.00 25.75 19.17
C LEU A 2 3.02 24.74 19.82
N PRO A 3 2.16 25.13 20.79
CA PRO A 3 1.13 24.25 21.33
C PRO A 3 0.15 23.71 20.29
N ALA A 4 -0.23 24.47 19.26
CA ALA A 4 -1.19 24.00 18.26
C ALA A 4 -0.59 22.89 17.38
N VAL A 5 0.66 23.04 16.94
CA VAL A 5 1.37 22.01 16.17
C VAL A 5 1.55 20.74 17.02
N ALA A 6 1.94 20.90 18.28
CA ALA A 6 2.08 19.77 19.20
C ALA A 6 0.75 19.06 19.47
N VAL A 7 -0.34 19.82 19.64
CA VAL A 7 -1.70 19.27 19.82
C VAL A 7 -2.15 18.50 18.59
N ILE A 8 -1.96 19.04 17.38
CA ILE A 8 -2.40 18.36 16.16
C ILE A 8 -1.53 17.13 15.89
N ALA A 9 -0.21 17.20 16.13
CA ALA A 9 0.67 16.04 16.07
C ALA A 9 0.27 14.95 17.08
N ALA A 10 -0.07 15.35 18.31
CA ALA A 10 -0.55 14.42 19.34
C ALA A 10 -1.89 13.80 18.95
N LEU A 11 -2.84 14.58 18.43
CA LEU A 11 -4.12 14.08 17.92
C LEU A 11 -3.93 13.11 16.76
N PHE A 12 -2.99 13.41 15.86
CA PHE A 12 -2.63 12.53 14.75
C PHE A 12 -2.06 11.20 15.26
N VAL A 13 -1.10 11.23 16.19
CA VAL A 13 -0.53 10.02 16.81
C VAL A 13 -1.60 9.23 17.56
N LEU A 14 -2.45 9.89 18.36
CA LEU A 14 -3.55 9.25 19.08
C LEU A 14 -4.57 8.61 18.13
N SER A 15 -4.88 9.28 17.03
CA SER A 15 -5.77 8.74 16.01
C SER A 15 -5.18 7.53 15.30
N ALA A 16 -3.86 7.40 15.21
CA ALA A 16 -3.17 6.22 14.66
C ALA A 16 -3.28 4.98 15.54
N PHE A 17 -3.43 5.15 16.85
CA PHE A 17 -3.60 4.03 17.80
C PHE A 17 -5.04 3.54 17.94
N ARG A 18 -6.03 4.28 17.43
CA ARG A 18 -7.46 3.97 17.59
C ARG A 18 -8.09 3.74 16.21
N PRO A 19 -8.36 2.48 15.80
CA PRO A 19 -9.00 2.17 14.52
C PRO A 19 -10.25 2.99 14.16
N PRO A 20 -11.17 3.31 15.10
CA PRO A 20 -12.35 4.11 14.76
C PRO A 20 -12.04 5.58 14.47
N LEU A 21 -10.85 6.08 14.80
CA LEU A 21 -10.42 7.46 14.53
C LEU A 21 -9.61 7.59 13.23
N ASN A 22 -9.33 6.49 12.55
CA ASN A 22 -8.55 6.50 11.30
C ASN A 22 -9.18 7.38 10.21
N TRP A 23 -10.50 7.59 10.22
CA TRP A 23 -11.17 8.46 9.25
C TRP A 23 -10.83 9.95 9.42
N ILE A 24 -10.37 10.37 10.60
CA ILE A 24 -10.01 11.77 10.90
C ILE A 24 -8.57 12.08 10.45
N GLN A 25 -7.70 11.06 10.35
CA GLN A 25 -6.29 11.22 9.97
C GLN A 25 -6.09 12.00 8.67
N PRO A 26 -6.88 11.81 7.61
CA PRO A 26 -6.74 12.60 6.39
C PRO A 26 -6.95 14.09 6.61
N VAL A 27 -7.95 14.45 7.42
CA VAL A 27 -8.27 15.85 7.73
C VAL A 27 -7.18 16.45 8.60
N LEU A 28 -6.70 15.71 9.61
CA LEU A 28 -5.60 16.16 10.46
C LEU A 28 -4.32 16.36 9.65
N LEU A 29 -3.99 15.45 8.73
CA LEU A 29 -2.86 15.60 7.83
C LEU A 29 -2.97 16.84 6.96
N LEU A 30 -4.14 17.04 6.33
CA LEU A 30 -4.38 18.20 5.48
C LEU A 30 -4.24 19.51 6.27
N LEU A 31 -4.73 19.54 7.51
CA LEU A 31 -4.55 20.66 8.43
C LEU A 31 -3.10 20.81 8.93
N MET A 32 -2.35 19.72 9.04
CA MET A 32 -0.94 19.75 9.42
C MET A 32 -0.06 20.26 8.29
N THR A 33 -0.32 19.95 7.03
CA THR A 33 0.55 20.32 5.90
C THR A 33 0.94 21.80 5.83
N PRO A 34 0.03 22.79 6.03
CA PRO A 34 0.42 24.21 6.01
C PRO A 34 1.17 24.66 7.26
N LEU A 35 1.07 23.95 8.39
CA LEU A 35 1.66 24.40 9.65
C LEU A 35 3.21 24.45 9.59
N PRO A 36 3.94 23.40 9.17
CA PRO A 36 5.38 23.49 8.94
C PRO A 36 5.76 24.62 7.99
N MET A 37 4.94 24.90 6.96
CA MET A 37 5.23 25.98 6.01
C MET A 37 5.20 27.37 6.67
N ILE A 38 4.28 27.57 7.62
CA ILE A 38 4.15 28.84 8.33
C ILE A 38 5.31 29.06 9.32
N TYR A 39 5.82 28.00 9.96
CA TYR A 39 6.78 28.14 11.06
C TYR A 39 8.22 27.73 10.73
N ALA A 40 8.41 26.72 9.89
CA ALA A 40 9.72 26.23 9.51
C ALA A 40 10.20 26.99 8.27
N GLN A 41 11.28 27.77 8.43
CA GLN A 41 11.93 28.48 7.32
C GLN A 41 12.68 27.54 6.36
N ILE A 42 12.71 26.24 6.64
CA ILE A 42 13.51 25.27 5.89
C ILE A 42 12.58 24.52 4.91
N PRO A 43 12.66 24.80 3.60
CA PRO A 43 11.69 24.30 2.62
C PRO A 43 11.72 22.77 2.44
N ILE A 44 12.82 22.11 2.82
CA ILE A 44 12.98 20.65 2.69
C ILE A 44 12.03 19.88 3.62
N PHE A 45 11.73 20.41 4.81
CA PHE A 45 10.84 19.75 5.74
C PHE A 45 9.39 19.78 5.26
N ASN A 46 8.98 20.84 4.55
CA ASN A 46 7.62 20.96 4.01
C ASN A 46 7.33 19.85 3.00
N LEU A 47 8.30 19.57 2.12
CA LEU A 47 8.21 18.48 1.16
C LEU A 47 8.21 17.10 1.84
N GLY A 48 9.07 16.90 2.84
CA GLY A 48 9.09 15.64 3.61
C GLY A 48 7.77 15.35 4.31
N VAL A 49 7.18 16.37 4.95
CA VAL A 49 5.85 16.25 5.58
C VAL A 49 4.77 15.97 4.56
N PHE A 50 4.80 16.63 3.40
CA PHE A 50 3.85 16.36 2.31
C PHE A 50 3.96 14.92 1.80
N ILE A 51 5.16 14.42 1.52
CA ILE A 51 5.36 13.03 1.07
C ILE A 51 4.88 12.04 2.14
N ALA A 52 5.18 12.29 3.41
CA ALA A 52 4.71 11.45 4.51
C ALA A 52 3.17 11.46 4.63
N ALA A 53 2.55 12.62 4.42
CA ALA A 53 1.10 12.77 4.39
C ALA A 53 0.49 11.93 3.26
N GLU A 54 1.01 12.06 2.04
CA GLU A 54 0.54 11.32 0.86
C GLU A 54 0.64 9.80 1.04
N ILE A 55 1.76 9.30 1.59
CA ILE A 55 1.95 7.87 1.87
C ILE A 55 0.90 7.37 2.86
N LEU A 56 0.61 8.14 3.92
CA LEU A 56 -0.37 7.74 4.91
C LEU A 56 -1.80 7.81 4.35
N LEU A 57 -2.14 8.87 3.60
CA LEU A 57 -3.43 9.00 2.91
C LEU A 57 -3.68 7.83 1.96
N TYR A 58 -2.62 7.38 1.28
CA TYR A 58 -2.66 6.18 0.45
C TYR A 58 -2.92 4.93 1.28
N ARG A 59 -2.18 4.73 2.37
CA ARG A 59 -2.35 3.57 3.25
C ARG A 59 -3.76 3.48 3.86
N LEU A 60 -4.40 4.63 4.10
CA LEU A 60 -5.77 4.72 4.60
C LEU A 60 -6.83 4.45 3.51
N GLY A 61 -6.43 4.24 2.26
CA GLY A 61 -7.34 4.00 1.16
C GLY A 61 -8.09 5.25 0.70
N LEU A 62 -7.65 6.46 1.05
CA LEU A 62 -8.32 7.69 0.59
C LEU A 62 -8.34 7.76 -0.95
N PHE A 63 -7.28 7.28 -1.58
CA PHE A 63 -7.15 7.21 -3.02
C PHE A 63 -7.91 6.02 -3.65
N ALA A 64 -8.61 5.15 -2.91
CA ALA A 64 -9.26 3.96 -3.48
C ALA A 64 -10.19 4.28 -4.66
N ARG A 65 -10.89 5.42 -4.59
CA ARG A 65 -11.72 5.97 -5.66
C ARG A 65 -11.10 7.25 -6.20
N TRP A 66 -11.01 7.36 -7.54
CA TRP A 66 -10.55 8.55 -8.26
C TRP A 66 -9.11 8.95 -7.90
N LYS A 67 -8.21 7.95 -7.88
CA LYS A 67 -6.78 8.06 -7.51
C LYS A 67 -6.14 9.33 -8.05
N LEU A 68 -6.18 9.50 -9.38
CA LEU A 68 -5.51 10.59 -10.08
C LEU A 68 -6.06 11.95 -9.68
N LEU A 69 -7.39 12.12 -9.65
CA LEU A 69 -8.01 13.41 -9.33
C LEU A 69 -7.65 13.86 -7.90
N LYS A 70 -7.76 12.96 -6.92
CA LYS A 70 -7.46 13.29 -5.52
C LYS A 70 -5.98 13.61 -5.32
N PHE A 71 -5.09 12.89 -6.00
CA PHE A 71 -3.65 13.13 -5.94
C PHE A 71 -3.27 14.47 -6.59
N VAL A 72 -3.86 14.79 -7.74
CA VAL A 72 -3.67 16.11 -8.37
C VAL A 72 -4.20 17.23 -7.46
N LEU A 73 -5.36 17.04 -6.84
CA LEU A 73 -5.91 17.99 -5.87
C LEU A 73 -4.99 18.22 -4.66
N SER A 74 -4.33 17.18 -4.14
CA SER A 74 -3.43 17.33 -3.00
C SER A 74 -2.13 18.05 -3.38
N ILE A 75 -1.59 17.81 -4.58
CA ILE A 75 -0.47 18.58 -5.14
C ILE A 75 -0.85 20.05 -5.32
N LEU A 76 -2.04 20.33 -5.90
CA LEU A 76 -2.52 21.70 -6.06
C LEU A 76 -2.70 22.40 -4.72
N TYR A 77 -3.24 21.70 -3.72
CA TYR A 77 -3.36 22.21 -2.35
C TYR A 77 -1.99 22.55 -1.74
N PHE A 78 -0.99 21.68 -1.93
CA PHE A 78 0.37 21.91 -1.47
C PHE A 78 0.99 23.16 -2.13
N PHE A 79 0.85 23.32 -3.45
CA PHE A 79 1.34 24.51 -4.15
C PHE A 79 0.62 25.79 -3.73
N LEU A 80 -0.70 25.72 -3.49
CA LEU A 80 -1.46 26.86 -2.98
C LEU A 80 -0.93 27.29 -1.61
N CYS A 81 -0.64 26.35 -0.71
CA CYS A 81 -0.08 26.66 0.61
C CYS A 81 1.31 27.33 0.49
N GLN A 82 2.15 26.86 -0.43
CA GLN A 82 3.47 27.45 -0.66
C GLN A 82 3.38 28.86 -1.26
N ALA A 83 2.45 29.08 -2.19
CA ALA A 83 2.21 30.40 -2.77
C ALA A 83 1.72 31.39 -1.71
N ILE A 84 0.73 31.02 -0.90
CA ILE A 84 0.22 31.84 0.21
C ILE A 84 1.34 32.17 1.19
N ARG A 85 2.18 31.20 1.55
CA ARG A 85 3.32 31.40 2.44
C ARG A 85 4.35 32.37 1.85
N GLY A 86 4.72 32.20 0.58
CA GLY A 86 5.67 33.10 -0.09
C GLY A 86 5.18 34.54 -0.16
N ILE A 87 3.88 34.73 -0.46
CA ILE A 87 3.24 36.05 -0.45
C ILE A 87 3.25 36.66 0.95
N ASN A 88 2.88 35.90 1.99
CA ASN A 88 2.88 36.37 3.38
C ASN A 88 4.28 36.69 3.91
N ALA A 89 5.31 36.00 3.41
CA ALA A 89 6.70 36.25 3.74
C ALA A 89 7.29 37.46 3.00
N GLY A 90 6.54 38.07 2.08
CA GLY A 90 7.02 39.17 1.24
C GLY A 90 8.08 38.73 0.22
N GLU A 91 8.12 37.44 -0.14
CA GLU A 91 9.04 36.95 -1.15
C GLU A 91 8.64 37.43 -2.55
N SER A 92 9.63 37.67 -3.41
CA SER A 92 9.36 38.05 -4.79
C SER A 92 8.62 36.93 -5.52
N LEU A 93 7.70 37.30 -6.42
CA LEU A 93 6.91 36.34 -7.20
C LEU A 93 7.83 35.38 -7.99
N PHE A 94 8.97 35.89 -8.45
CA PHE A 94 10.01 35.11 -9.11
C PHE A 94 10.58 33.98 -8.23
N ASN A 95 10.88 34.26 -6.96
CA ASN A 95 11.38 33.24 -6.03
C ASN A 95 10.34 32.15 -5.76
N ILE A 96 9.07 32.55 -5.61
CA ILE A 96 7.96 31.61 -5.43
C ILE A 96 7.82 30.70 -6.65
N LEU A 97 7.88 31.25 -7.87
CA LEU A 97 7.79 30.48 -9.11
C LEU A 97 8.99 29.52 -9.29
N ILE A 98 10.21 29.96 -9.00
CA ILE A 98 11.40 29.10 -9.04
C ILE A 98 11.23 27.92 -8.09
N TYR A 99 10.75 28.18 -6.89
CA TYR A 99 10.57 27.14 -5.88
C TYR A 99 9.48 26.14 -6.29
N ILE A 100 8.35 26.61 -6.83
CA ILE A 100 7.30 25.74 -7.39
C ILE A 100 7.85 24.91 -8.56
N LEU A 101 8.59 25.53 -9.47
CA LEU A 101 9.22 24.84 -10.60
C LEU A 101 10.17 23.74 -10.13
N PHE A 102 11.03 24.03 -9.15
CA PHE A 102 11.92 23.05 -8.55
C PHE A 102 11.15 21.87 -7.95
N LEU A 103 10.08 22.14 -7.19
CA LEU A 103 9.24 21.09 -6.62
C LEU A 103 8.56 20.23 -7.69
N CYS A 104 8.04 20.84 -8.77
CA CYS A 104 7.46 20.12 -9.90
C CYS A 104 8.49 19.17 -10.53
N LEU A 105 9.70 19.67 -10.82
CA LEU A 105 10.78 18.86 -11.40
C LEU A 105 11.21 17.74 -10.45
N PHE A 106 11.29 18.00 -9.16
CA PHE A 106 11.63 17.01 -8.16
C PHE A 106 10.57 15.91 -8.03
N LEU A 107 9.29 16.28 -7.97
CA LEU A 107 8.18 15.31 -7.95
C LEU A 107 8.15 14.48 -9.25
N PHE A 108 8.41 15.11 -10.39
CA PHE A 108 8.53 14.42 -11.67
C PHE A 108 9.71 13.43 -11.68
N PHE A 109 10.85 13.83 -11.14
CA PHE A 109 12.00 12.93 -10.96
C PHE A 109 11.65 11.74 -10.06
N LEU A 110 11.00 11.97 -8.91
CA LEU A 110 10.54 10.89 -8.04
C LEU A 110 9.57 9.95 -8.76
N LEU A 111 8.67 10.49 -9.58
CA LEU A 111 7.75 9.70 -10.39
C LEU A 111 8.48 8.80 -11.38
N ILE A 112 9.55 9.28 -12.03
CA ILE A 112 10.36 8.47 -12.94
C ILE A 112 11.13 7.39 -12.18
N VAL A 113 11.82 7.77 -11.10
CA VAL A 113 12.70 6.84 -10.36
C VAL A 113 11.91 5.75 -9.63
N TYR A 114 10.78 6.11 -9.04
CA TYR A 114 10.02 5.22 -8.17
C TYR A 114 8.69 4.76 -8.76
N GLY A 115 8.25 5.29 -9.91
CA GLY A 115 6.93 4.99 -10.48
C GLY A 115 6.65 3.49 -10.67
N GLU A 116 7.66 2.72 -11.07
CA GLU A 116 7.53 1.26 -11.19
C GLU A 116 7.57 0.53 -9.84
N GLN A 117 8.37 1.03 -8.88
CA GLN A 117 8.51 0.41 -7.55
C GLN A 117 7.31 0.65 -6.64
N TRP A 118 6.56 1.73 -6.85
CA TRP A 118 5.32 2.01 -6.11
C TRP A 118 4.29 0.89 -6.31
N ILE A 119 4.26 0.27 -7.49
CA ILE A 119 3.35 -0.85 -7.78
C ILE A 119 3.68 -2.09 -6.92
N ILE A 120 4.94 -2.26 -6.53
CA ILE A 120 5.41 -3.43 -5.77
C ILE A 120 5.17 -3.25 -4.27
N TYR A 121 5.41 -2.05 -3.72
CA TYR A 121 5.20 -1.76 -2.30
C TYR A 121 3.73 -1.53 -1.91
N LEU A 122 2.88 -1.15 -2.87
CA LEU A 122 1.46 -0.85 -2.65
C LEU A 122 0.53 -2.02 -2.99
N LYS A 123 1.08 -3.20 -3.32
CA LYS A 123 0.31 -4.42 -3.47
C LYS A 123 -0.20 -4.81 -2.08
N GLU A 124 -1.50 -4.62 -1.84
CA GLU A 124 -2.17 -5.02 -0.60
C GLU A 124 -1.68 -6.43 -0.18
N PRO A 125 -1.35 -6.64 1.11
CA PRO A 125 -0.92 -7.95 1.57
C PRO A 125 -1.99 -8.96 1.16
N LYS A 126 -1.59 -9.97 0.37
CA LYS A 126 -2.53 -10.97 -0.15
C LYS A 126 -3.37 -11.50 1.01
N PRO A 127 -4.70 -11.52 0.90
CA PRO A 127 -5.55 -12.01 1.98
C PRO A 127 -5.08 -13.38 2.44
N LEU A 128 -5.05 -13.57 3.77
CA LEU A 128 -4.66 -14.85 4.36
C LEU A 128 -5.77 -15.86 4.05
N LEU A 129 -5.40 -16.99 3.47
CA LEU A 129 -6.29 -18.12 3.30
C LEU A 129 -5.81 -19.23 4.22
N PHE A 130 -6.60 -19.51 5.26
CA PHE A 130 -6.34 -20.61 6.18
C PHE A 130 -6.76 -21.91 5.51
N LEU A 131 -5.82 -22.82 5.32
CA LEU A 131 -6.08 -24.11 4.70
C LEU A 131 -7.00 -24.99 5.57
N SER A 132 -7.05 -24.71 6.89
CA SER A 132 -7.99 -25.29 7.85
C SER A 132 -9.45 -24.98 7.50
N ASP A 133 -9.74 -23.77 7.02
CA ASP A 133 -11.12 -23.32 6.77
C ASP A 133 -11.71 -24.04 5.55
N LEU A 134 -10.86 -24.42 4.61
CA LEU A 134 -11.21 -25.27 3.47
C LEU A 134 -11.26 -26.77 3.85
N GLY A 135 -11.00 -27.11 5.11
CA GLY A 135 -11.01 -28.49 5.60
C GLY A 135 -9.96 -29.38 4.94
N LEU A 136 -8.79 -28.85 4.56
CA LEU A 136 -7.74 -29.67 3.98
C LEU A 136 -7.08 -30.55 5.05
N THR A 137 -6.90 -31.83 4.71
CA THR A 137 -6.12 -32.75 5.53
C THR A 137 -4.62 -32.47 5.41
N LYS A 138 -3.81 -32.89 6.39
CA LYS A 138 -2.34 -32.74 6.34
C LYS A 138 -1.71 -33.29 5.06
N LYS A 139 -2.22 -34.41 4.53
CA LYS A 139 -1.76 -35.00 3.26
C LYS A 139 -2.12 -34.14 2.05
N GLU A 140 -3.33 -33.59 2.02
CA GLU A 140 -3.77 -32.67 0.96
C GLU A 140 -2.92 -31.39 0.95
N ILE A 141 -2.61 -30.84 2.12
CA ILE A 141 -1.72 -29.67 2.27
C ILE A 141 -0.32 -29.99 1.73
N ALA A 142 0.24 -31.14 2.10
CA ALA A 142 1.56 -31.55 1.63
C ALA A 142 1.62 -31.67 0.09
N TYR A 143 0.61 -32.30 -0.53
CA TYR A 143 0.56 -32.46 -1.99
C TYR A 143 0.31 -31.13 -2.70
N LEU A 144 -0.54 -30.27 -2.14
CA LEU A 144 -0.78 -28.91 -2.64
C LEU A 144 0.51 -28.09 -2.65
N LYS A 145 1.25 -28.04 -1.54
CA LYS A 145 2.52 -27.31 -1.44
C LYS A 145 3.55 -27.84 -2.44
N ALA A 146 3.70 -29.15 -2.54
CA ALA A 146 4.61 -29.76 -3.50
C ALA A 146 4.26 -29.38 -4.96
N LEU A 147 2.96 -29.38 -5.30
CA LEU A 147 2.47 -28.98 -6.62
C LEU A 147 2.71 -27.49 -6.92
N LEU A 148 2.51 -26.62 -5.93
CA LEU A 148 2.74 -25.18 -6.04
C LEU A 148 4.24 -24.86 -6.20
N ASN A 149 5.10 -25.66 -5.56
CA ASN A 149 6.56 -25.60 -5.71
C ASN A 149 7.07 -26.18 -7.06
N GLY A 150 6.17 -26.51 -7.99
CA GLY A 150 6.52 -26.93 -9.33
C GLY A 150 6.72 -28.44 -9.50
N LYS A 151 6.62 -29.25 -8.43
CA LYS A 151 6.75 -30.71 -8.55
C LYS A 151 5.63 -31.30 -9.40
N SER A 152 5.97 -32.31 -10.18
CA SER A 152 5.07 -33.12 -10.97
C SER A 152 4.34 -34.15 -10.09
N VAL A 153 3.20 -34.65 -10.57
CA VAL A 153 2.43 -35.71 -9.88
C VAL A 153 3.28 -36.96 -9.63
N LYS A 154 4.16 -37.29 -10.57
CA LYS A 154 5.08 -38.42 -10.48
C LYS A 154 6.10 -38.23 -9.36
N GLU A 155 6.74 -37.07 -9.28
CA GLU A 155 7.70 -36.76 -8.21
C GLU A 155 7.03 -36.79 -6.83
N ILE A 156 5.83 -36.20 -6.70
CA ILE A 156 5.06 -36.23 -5.45
C ILE A 156 4.74 -37.67 -5.05
N ALA A 157 4.36 -38.52 -6.01
CA ALA A 157 4.04 -39.93 -5.78
C ALA A 157 5.26 -40.71 -5.28
N VAL A 158 6.43 -40.50 -5.90
CA VAL A 158 7.70 -41.13 -5.50
C VAL A 158 8.11 -40.70 -4.09
N GLU A 159 8.11 -39.39 -3.80
CA GLU A 159 8.50 -38.85 -2.50
C GLU A 159 7.63 -39.36 -1.36
N ASN A 160 6.33 -39.53 -1.62
CA ASN A 160 5.36 -39.98 -0.63
C ASN A 160 5.11 -41.48 -0.65
N ARG A 161 5.84 -42.24 -1.49
CA ARG A 161 5.71 -43.70 -1.66
C ARG A 161 4.27 -44.15 -1.93
N VAL A 162 3.56 -43.44 -2.80
CA VAL A 162 2.17 -43.75 -3.20
C VAL A 162 2.06 -43.89 -4.72
N LYS A 163 0.96 -44.49 -5.20
CA LYS A 163 0.68 -44.54 -6.65
C LYS A 163 0.30 -43.15 -7.17
N GLU A 164 0.66 -42.83 -8.42
CA GLU A 164 0.27 -41.56 -9.06
C GLU A 164 -1.24 -41.32 -9.03
N SER A 165 -2.06 -42.37 -9.20
CA SER A 165 -3.52 -42.29 -9.12
C SER A 165 -4.00 -41.78 -7.76
N THR A 166 -3.30 -42.10 -6.68
CA THR A 166 -3.62 -41.62 -5.32
C THR A 166 -3.36 -40.13 -5.20
N VAL A 167 -2.26 -39.65 -5.79
CA VAL A 167 -1.95 -38.21 -5.82
C VAL A 167 -2.98 -37.46 -6.67
N ARG A 168 -3.32 -37.95 -7.87
CA ARG A 168 -4.34 -37.33 -8.74
C ARG A 168 -5.70 -37.24 -8.06
N ASN A 169 -6.16 -38.33 -7.44
CA ASN A 169 -7.44 -38.35 -6.72
C ASN A 169 -7.44 -37.37 -5.53
N THR A 170 -6.32 -37.26 -4.83
CA THR A 170 -6.17 -36.32 -3.71
C THR A 170 -6.18 -34.88 -4.20
N LEU A 171 -5.43 -34.55 -5.27
CA LEU A 171 -5.44 -33.22 -5.88
C LEU A 171 -6.80 -32.86 -6.46
N ALA A 172 -7.55 -33.82 -7.04
CA ALA A 172 -8.91 -33.59 -7.51
C ALA A 172 -9.85 -33.16 -6.37
N ARG A 173 -9.70 -33.73 -5.16
CA ARG A 173 -10.43 -33.25 -3.98
C ARG A 173 -10.01 -31.83 -3.58
N VAL A 174 -8.72 -31.52 -3.65
CA VAL A 174 -8.22 -30.16 -3.40
C VAL A 174 -8.80 -29.16 -4.40
N TYR A 175 -8.84 -29.50 -5.69
CA TYR A 175 -9.45 -28.65 -6.72
C TYR A 175 -10.92 -28.33 -6.42
N ARG A 176 -11.71 -29.33 -5.99
CA ARG A 176 -13.09 -29.12 -5.56
C ARG A 176 -13.21 -28.24 -4.32
N LYS A 177 -12.36 -28.45 -3.30
CA LYS A 177 -12.33 -27.60 -2.09
C LYS A 177 -11.97 -26.16 -2.40
N PHE A 178 -11.09 -25.94 -3.37
CA PHE A 178 -10.74 -24.62 -3.86
C PHE A 178 -11.70 -24.09 -4.92
N ASP A 179 -12.76 -24.82 -5.29
CA ASP A 179 -13.68 -24.43 -6.36
C ASP A 179 -12.95 -23.99 -7.64
N VAL A 180 -12.06 -24.85 -8.13
CA VAL A 180 -11.27 -24.66 -9.36
C VAL A 180 -11.29 -25.93 -10.20
N PRO A 181 -11.25 -25.83 -11.54
CA PRO A 181 -11.33 -27.00 -12.41
C PRO A 181 -10.00 -27.74 -12.56
N ASP A 182 -8.87 -27.04 -12.47
CA ASP A 182 -7.58 -27.57 -12.88
C ASP A 182 -6.38 -26.97 -12.10
N LYS A 183 -5.18 -27.48 -12.43
CA LYS A 183 -3.91 -27.02 -11.86
C LYS A 183 -3.68 -25.52 -12.09
N SER A 184 -4.07 -25.01 -13.27
CA SER A 184 -3.87 -23.60 -13.63
C SER A 184 -4.78 -22.71 -12.79
N GLY A 185 -6.05 -23.07 -12.65
CA GLY A 185 -7.01 -22.40 -11.77
C GLY A 185 -6.58 -22.42 -10.32
N LEU A 186 -6.06 -23.54 -9.82
CA LEU A 186 -5.52 -23.64 -8.47
C LEU A 186 -4.32 -22.70 -8.26
N LYS A 187 -3.38 -22.65 -9.20
CA LYS A 187 -2.23 -21.72 -9.15
C LYS A 187 -2.69 -20.27 -9.18
N ALA A 188 -3.64 -19.93 -10.05
CA ALA A 188 -4.20 -18.59 -10.14
C ALA A 188 -4.88 -18.18 -8.82
N LYS A 189 -5.70 -19.06 -8.24
CA LYS A 189 -6.37 -18.81 -6.96
C LYS A 189 -5.36 -18.67 -5.82
N CYS A 190 -4.40 -19.59 -5.70
CA CYS A 190 -3.33 -19.50 -4.70
C CYS A 190 -2.40 -18.30 -4.91
N ALA A 191 -2.28 -17.75 -6.12
CA ALA A 191 -1.51 -16.53 -6.36
C ALA A 191 -2.17 -15.28 -5.77
N LEU A 192 -3.48 -15.29 -5.55
CA LEU A 192 -4.24 -14.19 -4.94
C LEU A 192 -4.20 -14.18 -3.41
N TYR A 193 -3.90 -15.32 -2.78
CA TYR A 193 -3.90 -15.47 -1.33
C TYR A 193 -2.49 -15.76 -0.77
N SER A 194 -2.29 -15.50 0.52
CA SER A 194 -1.15 -16.02 1.26
C SER A 194 -1.60 -17.24 2.06
N LEU A 195 -1.00 -18.41 1.80
CA LEU A 195 -1.43 -19.69 2.36
C LEU A 195 -0.88 -19.86 3.77
N LYS A 196 -1.77 -20.03 4.76
CA LYS A 196 -1.42 -20.31 6.15
C LYS A 196 -2.02 -21.64 6.59
N GLU A 197 -1.23 -22.42 7.32
CA GLU A 197 -1.67 -23.70 7.91
C GLU A 197 -2.61 -23.48 9.09
#